data_AF-A0A845BND8-F1
#
_entry.id   AF-A0A845BND8-F1
#
_cell.length_a   1.000
_cell.length_b   1.000
_cell.length_c   1.000
_cell.angle_alpha   90.00
_cell.angle_beta   90.00
_cell.angle_gamma   90.00
#
_symmetry.space_group_name_H-M   'P 1'
#
loop_
_entity.id
_entity.type
_entity.pdbx_description
1 polymer ?
#
loop_
_entity_poly.entity_id
_entity_poly.type
_entity_poly.pdbx_seq_one_letter_code
_entity_poly.pdbx_strand_id
1 'polypeptide(L)'
;MKPLTPDPGALIHAAEACDWTRLAQLDLQLQHYLAQPDVTRERALLLALREAYREAAAICSAHSAQLAREMALLASSREGQQAYALFSEPELL
;
A
#
# COMPACT_ATOMS: atom_id res chain seq x y z
N MET A 1 29.46 10.94 0.20
CA MET A 1 28.44 10.20 -0.57
C MET A 1 27.59 11.21 -1.31
N LYS A 2 27.46 11.10 -2.64
CA LYS A 2 26.56 11.97 -3.43
C LYS A 2 25.11 11.62 -3.02
N PRO A 3 24.23 12.59 -2.73
CA PRO A 3 22.85 12.28 -2.38
C PRO A 3 22.21 11.53 -3.56
N LEU A 4 21.63 10.36 -3.28
CA LEU A 4 20.90 9.57 -4.27
C LEU A 4 19.64 10.37 -4.61
N THR A 5 19.50 10.83 -5.85
CA THR A 5 18.29 11.51 -6.30
C THR A 5 17.16 10.48 -6.35
N PRO A 6 16.05 10.66 -5.62
CA PRO A 6 14.93 9.73 -5.69
C PRO A 6 14.31 9.77 -7.09
N ASP A 7 13.97 8.59 -7.59
CA ASP A 7 13.31 8.40 -8.88
C ASP A 7 11.78 8.35 -8.67
N PRO A 8 11.02 9.29 -9.27
CA PRO A 8 9.55 9.25 -9.23
C PRO A 8 8.97 7.93 -9.75
N GLY A 9 9.54 7.35 -10.81
CA GLY A 9 9.02 6.12 -11.41
C GLY A 9 9.12 4.91 -10.49
N ALA A 10 10.12 4.89 -9.61
CA ALA A 10 10.34 3.79 -8.68
C ALA A 10 9.20 3.65 -7.65
N LEU A 11 8.55 4.75 -7.24
CA LEU A 11 7.41 4.72 -6.31
C LEU A 11 6.20 4.05 -6.94
N ILE A 12 5.88 4.43 -8.17
CA ILE A 12 4.74 3.89 -8.92
C ILE A 12 4.96 2.40 -9.18
N HIS A 13 6.13 2.03 -9.71
CA HIS A 13 6.44 0.63 -9.99
C HIS A 13 6.43 -0.26 -8.74
N ALA A 14 6.94 0.22 -7.61
CA ALA A 14 6.87 -0.54 -6.36
C ALA A 14 5.42 -0.74 -5.89
N ALA A 15 4.56 0.27 -6.07
CA ALA A 15 3.14 0.16 -5.73
C ALA A 15 2.39 -0.79 -6.67
N GLU A 16 2.59 -0.68 -7.99
CA GLU A 16 1.99 -1.58 -9.00
C GLU A 16 2.41 -3.03 -8.79
N ALA A 17 3.68 -3.27 -8.45
CA ALA A 17 4.21 -4.59 -8.17
C ALA A 17 3.79 -5.16 -6.80
N CYS A 18 3.02 -4.40 -6.01
CA CYS A 18 2.69 -4.74 -4.62
C CYS A 18 3.92 -5.00 -3.74
N ASP A 19 5.08 -4.41 -4.06
CA ASP A 19 6.30 -4.56 -3.27
C ASP A 19 6.31 -3.52 -2.14
N TRP A 20 5.54 -3.83 -1.10
CA TRP A 20 5.36 -2.94 0.06
C TRP A 20 6.65 -2.68 0.82
N THR A 21 7.58 -3.65 0.81
CA THR A 21 8.89 -3.49 1.46
C THR A 21 9.73 -2.46 0.71
N ARG A 22 9.76 -2.58 -0.63
CA ARG A 22 10.46 -1.60 -1.47
C ARG A 22 9.84 -0.22 -1.37
N LEU A 23 8.50 -0.14 -1.34
CA LEU A 23 7.79 1.13 -1.22
C LEU A 23 8.13 1.86 0.08
N ALA A 24 8.19 1.14 1.21
CA ALA A 24 8.59 1.71 2.51
C ALA A 24 10.04 2.21 2.52
N GLN A 25 10.96 1.50 1.85
CA GLN A 25 12.34 1.96 1.69
C GLN A 25 12.42 3.25 0.87
N LEU A 26 11.67 3.33 -0.23
CA LEU A 26 11.63 4.51 -1.10
C LEU A 26 11.03 5.72 -0.35
N ASP A 27 10.01 5.50 0.49
CA ASP A 27 9.44 6.56 1.33
C ASP A 27 10.48 7.12 2.32
N LEU A 28 11.21 6.25 3.02
CA LEU A 28 12.30 6.70 3.91
C LEU A 28 13.40 7.47 3.17
N GLN A 29 13.75 7.01 1.96
CA GLN A 29 14.72 7.71 1.12
C GLN A 29 14.21 9.09 0.69
N LEU A 30 12.93 9.20 0.34
CA LEU A 30 12.30 10.46 -0.01
C LEU A 30 12.25 11.42 1.19
N GLN A 31 11.87 10.94 2.37
CA GLN A 31 11.87 11.73 3.61
C GLN A 31 13.28 12.27 3.90
N HIS A 32 14.30 11.41 3.83
CA HIS A 32 15.69 11.82 4.03
C HIS A 32 16.12 12.85 2.97
N TYR A 33 15.79 12.61 1.71
CA TYR A 33 16.09 13.54 0.62
C TYR A 33 15.44 14.90 0.83
N LEU A 34 14.19 14.97 1.29
CA LEU A 34 13.44 16.22 1.53
C LEU A 34 13.89 16.96 2.80
N ALA A 35 14.40 16.24 3.80
CA ALA A 35 14.87 16.82 5.06
C ALA A 35 16.22 17.56 4.95
N GLN A 36 16.97 17.39 3.84
CA GLN A 36 18.27 18.05 3.66
C GLN A 36 18.11 19.57 3.45
N PRO A 37 18.65 20.45 4.32
CA PRO A 37 18.38 21.89 4.27
C PRO A 37 19.09 22.62 3.11
N ASP A 38 20.24 22.12 2.65
CA ASP A 38 21.13 22.86 1.72
C ASP A 38 21.17 22.28 0.29
N VAL A 39 20.20 21.43 -0.06
CA VAL A 39 20.11 20.90 -1.42
C VAL A 39 19.21 21.78 -2.25
N THR A 40 19.77 22.45 -3.26
CA THR A 40 18.98 23.08 -4.32
C THR A 40 18.27 22.00 -5.11
N ARG A 41 16.96 21.89 -4.91
CA ARG A 41 16.12 20.91 -5.61
C ARG A 41 15.43 21.59 -6.78
N GLU A 42 15.49 20.96 -7.94
CA GLU A 42 14.73 21.42 -9.09
C GLU A 42 13.23 21.32 -8.81
N ARG A 43 12.50 22.42 -9.01
CA ARG A 43 11.05 22.46 -8.81
C ARG A 43 10.32 21.42 -9.65
N ALA A 44 10.79 21.16 -10.88
CA ALA A 44 10.24 20.14 -11.76
C ALA A 44 10.34 18.74 -11.14
N LEU A 45 11.49 18.39 -10.56
CA LEU A 45 11.68 17.13 -9.84
C LEU A 45 10.76 17.00 -8.63
N LEU A 46 10.63 18.06 -7.83
CA LEU A 46 9.72 18.05 -6.67
C LEU A 46 8.26 17.83 -7.06
N LEU A 47 7.82 18.44 -8.18
CA LEU A 47 6.48 18.21 -8.72
C LEU A 47 6.31 16.77 -9.20
N ALA A 48 7.29 16.22 -9.93
CA ALA A 48 7.25 14.83 -10.37
C ALA A 48 7.19 13.83 -9.20
N LEU A 49 8.00 14.04 -8.17
CA LEU A 49 7.98 13.22 -6.95
C LEU A 49 6.62 13.30 -6.23
N ARG A 50 6.02 14.49 -6.18
CA ARG A 50 4.70 14.68 -5.57
C ARG A 50 3.61 13.91 -6.31
N GLU A 51 3.58 14.01 -7.64
CA GLU A 51 2.57 13.30 -8.43
C GLU A 51 2.76 11.79 -8.36
N ALA A 52 4.00 11.30 -8.46
CA ALA A 52 4.30 9.88 -8.30
C ALA A 52 3.91 9.34 -6.92
N TYR A 53 4.14 10.10 -5.85
CA TYR A 53 3.73 9.70 -4.51
C TYR A 53 2.20 9.63 -4.37
N ARG A 54 1.48 10.60 -4.95
CA ARG A 54 0.01 10.59 -4.97
C ARG A 54 -0.55 9.39 -5.71
N GLU A 55 0.04 9.05 -6.85
CA GLU A 55 -0.35 7.89 -7.65
C GLU A 55 -0.08 6.58 -6.91
N ALA A 56 1.12 6.42 -6.35
CA ALA A 56 1.45 5.26 -5.51
C ALA A 56 0.49 5.12 -4.30
N ALA A 57 0.13 6.22 -3.65
CA ALA A 57 -0.83 6.22 -2.55
C ALA A 57 -2.25 5.83 -3.01
N ALA A 58 -2.68 6.26 -4.19
CA ALA A 58 -3.96 5.86 -4.77
C ALA A 58 -4.00 4.34 -5.05
N ILE A 59 -2.92 3.78 -5.62
CA ILE A 59 -2.76 2.35 -5.85
C ILE A 59 -2.85 1.59 -4.52
N CYS A 60 -2.09 2.01 -3.50
CA CYS A 60 -2.13 1.38 -2.18
C CYS A 60 -3.53 1.42 -1.55
N SER A 61 -4.26 2.53 -1.70
CA SER A 61 -5.63 2.67 -1.21
C SER A 61 -6.61 1.73 -1.93
N ALA A 62 -6.45 1.56 -3.24
CA ALA A 62 -7.27 0.61 -4.01
C ALA A 62 -7.02 -0.83 -3.56
N HIS A 63 -5.75 -1.21 -3.36
CA HIS A 63 -5.38 -2.54 -2.87
C HIS A 63 -5.89 -2.80 -1.44
N SER A 64 -5.77 -1.83 -0.53
CA SER A 64 -6.26 -1.99 0.84
C SER A 64 -7.79 -2.12 0.89
N ALA A 65 -8.50 -1.34 0.07
CA ALA A 65 -9.95 -1.44 -0.06
C ALA A 65 -10.38 -2.80 -0.65
N GLN A 66 -9.62 -3.34 -1.59
CA GLN A 66 -9.86 -4.69 -2.12
C GLN A 66 -9.66 -5.75 -1.03
N LEU A 67 -8.53 -5.71 -0.32
CA LEU A 67 -8.24 -6.66 0.74
C LEU A 67 -9.30 -6.63 1.85
N ALA A 68 -9.76 -5.42 2.23
CA ALA A 68 -10.83 -5.26 3.22
C ALA A 68 -12.15 -5.91 2.77
N ARG A 69 -12.51 -5.77 1.48
CA ARG A 69 -13.69 -6.45 0.90
C ARG A 69 -13.55 -7.97 0.94
N GLU A 70 -12.39 -8.49 0.55
CA GLU A 70 -12.11 -9.93 0.57
C GLU A 70 -12.18 -10.50 1.99
N MET A 71 -11.61 -9.79 2.97
CA MET A 71 -11.71 -10.19 4.38
C MET A 71 -13.15 -10.20 4.89
N ALA A 72 -13.97 -9.22 4.53
CA ALA A 72 -15.38 -9.17 4.91
C ALA A 72 -16.17 -10.34 4.31
N LEU A 73 -15.90 -10.71 3.05
CA LEU A 73 -16.52 -11.86 2.39
C LEU A 73 -16.13 -13.17 3.08
N LEU A 74 -14.85 -13.35 3.44
CA LEU A 74 -14.38 -14.53 4.17
C LEU A 74 -15.01 -14.64 5.56
N ALA A 75 -15.14 -13.52 6.28
CA ALA A 75 -15.79 -13.49 7.58
C ALA A 75 -17.27 -13.92 7.47
N SER A 76 -18.00 -13.35 6.53
CA SER A 76 -19.40 -13.70 6.28
C SER A 76 -19.58 -15.16 5.86
N SER A 77 -18.69 -15.69 5.02
CA SER A 77 -18.71 -17.12 4.64
C SER A 77 -18.50 -18.03 5.85
N ARG A 78 -17.55 -17.68 6.73
CA ARG A 78 -17.30 -18.43 7.96
C ARG A 78 -18.49 -18.39 8.92
N GLU A 79 -19.10 -17.24 9.11
CA GLU A 79 -20.31 -17.09 9.93
C GLU A 79 -21.45 -17.94 9.39
N GLY A 80 -21.65 -17.95 8.06
CA GLY A 80 -22.63 -18.82 7.40
C GLY A 80 -22.36 -20.30 7.64
N GLN A 81 -21.11 -20.75 7.47
CA GLN A 81 -20.72 -22.14 7.74
C GLN A 81 -20.94 -22.54 9.20
N GLN A 82 -20.65 -21.64 10.15
CA GLN A 82 -20.88 -21.87 11.57
C GLN A 82 -22.37 -21.96 11.90
N ALA A 83 -23.19 -21.07 11.34
CA ALA A 83 -24.65 -21.15 11.49
C ALA A 83 -25.19 -22.48 10.94
N TYR A 84 -24.76 -22.88 9.73
CA TYR A 84 -25.14 -24.18 9.18
C TYR A 84 -24.69 -25.35 10.07
N ALA A 85 -23.46 -25.34 10.60
CA ALA A 85 -22.99 -26.40 11.49
C ALA A 85 -23.82 -26.51 12.78
N LEU A 86 -24.16 -25.37 13.41
CA LEU A 86 -24.99 -25.34 14.62
C LEU A 86 -26.41 -25.87 14.38
N PHE A 87 -26.99 -25.65 13.19
CA PHE A 87 -28.31 -26.17 12.84
C PHE A 87 -28.28 -27.59 12.23
N SER A 88 -27.10 -28.06 11.81
CA SER A 88 -26.91 -29.41 11.25
C SER A 88 -26.42 -30.42 12.29
N GLU A 89 -26.12 -29.99 13.53
CA GLU A 89 -25.97 -30.91 14.66
C GLU A 89 -27.34 -31.59 14.87
N PRO A 90 -27.46 -32.90 14.58
CA PRO A 90 -28.70 -33.60 14.83
C PRO A 90 -28.92 -33.60 16.34
N GLU A 91 -30.15 -33.23 16.75
CA GLU A 91 -30.67 -33.50 18.08
C GLU A 91 -30.31 -34.96 18.43
N LEU A 92 -29.30 -35.13 19.28
CA LEU A 92 -29.06 -36.41 19.93
C LEU A 92 -30.27 -36.64 20.85
N LEU A 93 -31.18 -37.45 20.31
CA LEU A 93 -32.30 -38.15 20.95
C LEU A 93 -32.06 -38.47 22.44
#